data_AF-A0A524R167-F1
#
_entry.id   AF-A0A524R167-F1
#
_cell.length_a   1.000
_cell.length_b   1.000
_cell.length_c   1.000
_cell.angle_alpha   90.00
_cell.angle_beta   90.00
_cell.angle_gamma   90.00
#
_symmetry.space_group_name_H-M   'P 1'
#
loop_
_entity.id
_entity.type
_entity.pdbx_description
1 polymer ?
#
loop_
_entity_poly.entity_id
_entity_poly.type
_entity_poly.pdbx_seq_one_letter_code
_entity_poly.pdbx_strand_id
1 'polypeptide(L)'
;MNLPPANPESAVAAWHDALAGSDQLAGDSAAWLISQLARRDLFFGNRPLCTTLRPRFLSPGQQRFLWDRCRTLLGALSVAFEAAMAEPAIFAQFRAEAWESELIHADPGHGHPHPLGRIDAFFNPTGSSFWLTEFNGETPAGQAYSDELAEIFMTMPVMRSFLQNHRVFPLRSRHGVMHALLTAAGPNGRSGGAPVIAIVDWREVPTQSEFRLFREYFATYGLRCLIVDPDELEYGGGRLAAGGVPIDVVYKRVLLTELIGRHGMQHPLVLATREGAVTMVNGFRAKLLHKKASLAVLSDERNARLFDTETLAGISAHVPWTRVVEARKTEWRGEDV
;
A
#
# COMPACT_ATOMS: atom_id res chain seq x y z
N MET A 1 8.01 -33.34 14.58
CA MET A 1 9.46 -33.12 14.38
C MET A 1 9.70 -31.62 14.46
N ASN A 2 10.28 -31.14 15.56
CA ASN A 2 10.60 -29.71 15.73
C ASN A 2 11.76 -29.40 14.79
N LEU A 3 11.45 -28.77 13.66
CA LEU A 3 12.48 -28.19 12.80
C LEU A 3 13.20 -27.09 13.60
N PRO A 4 14.53 -26.97 13.49
CA PRO A 4 15.24 -25.85 14.08
C PRO A 4 14.65 -24.53 13.57
N PRO A 5 14.73 -23.44 14.36
CA PRO A 5 14.24 -22.14 13.94
C PRO A 5 14.90 -21.77 12.61
N ALA A 6 14.09 -21.37 11.61
CA ALA A 6 14.59 -20.99 10.30
C ALA A 6 15.54 -19.80 10.45
N ASN A 7 16.80 -19.97 10.03
CA ASN A 7 17.81 -18.92 9.99
C ASN A 7 17.86 -18.31 8.57
N PRO A 8 17.42 -17.06 8.38
CA PRO A 8 17.48 -16.39 7.07
C PRO A 8 18.91 -16.23 6.54
N GLU A 9 19.91 -16.09 7.42
CA GLU A 9 21.31 -15.90 6.98
C GLU A 9 21.86 -17.17 6.32
N SER A 10 21.56 -18.35 6.88
CA SER A 10 21.98 -19.62 6.26
C SER A 10 21.24 -19.86 4.94
N ALA A 11 19.95 -19.51 4.86
CA ALA A 11 19.18 -19.56 3.61
C ALA A 11 19.77 -18.62 2.55
N VAL A 12 20.17 -17.41 2.95
CA VAL A 12 20.84 -16.44 2.08
C VAL A 12 22.20 -16.96 1.60
N ALA A 13 23.02 -17.50 2.49
CA ALA A 13 24.32 -18.07 2.14
C ALA A 13 24.15 -19.22 1.15
N ALA A 14 23.26 -20.18 1.45
CA ALA A 14 22.98 -21.31 0.56
C ALA A 14 22.49 -20.88 -0.83
N TRP A 15 21.68 -19.81 -0.92
CA TRP A 15 21.27 -19.25 -2.20
C TRP A 15 22.45 -18.68 -2.99
N HIS A 16 23.32 -17.91 -2.33
CA HIS A 16 24.50 -17.33 -2.97
C HIS A 16 25.51 -18.39 -3.38
N ASP A 17 25.74 -19.39 -2.53
CA ASP A 17 26.64 -20.51 -2.82
C ASP A 17 26.14 -21.30 -4.04
N ALA A 18 24.83 -21.51 -4.17
CA ALA A 18 24.25 -22.17 -5.35
C ALA A 18 24.50 -21.40 -6.64
N LEU A 19 24.36 -20.06 -6.61
CA LEU A 19 24.62 -19.21 -7.78
C LEU A 19 26.12 -19.12 -8.09
N ALA A 20 26.97 -18.97 -7.07
CA ALA A 20 28.42 -18.85 -7.24
C ALA A 20 29.07 -20.19 -7.65
N GLY A 21 28.48 -21.32 -7.27
CA GLY A 21 28.98 -22.65 -7.61
C GLY A 21 28.69 -23.10 -9.05
N SER A 22 27.89 -22.36 -9.82
CA SER A 22 27.55 -22.72 -11.21
C SER A 22 27.18 -21.49 -12.05
N ASP A 23 28.10 -21.06 -12.91
CA ASP A 23 27.87 -19.99 -13.89
C ASP A 23 26.67 -20.28 -14.81
N GLN A 24 26.49 -21.56 -15.18
CA GLN A 24 25.33 -21.99 -15.96
C GLN A 24 24.03 -21.76 -15.19
N LEU A 25 23.93 -22.19 -13.92
CA LEU A 25 22.73 -21.99 -13.11
C LEU A 25 22.40 -20.51 -12.92
N ALA A 26 23.43 -19.69 -12.67
CA ALA A 26 23.29 -18.24 -12.55
C ALA A 26 22.81 -17.60 -13.85
N GLY A 27 23.44 -17.96 -14.98
CA GLY A 27 23.09 -17.49 -16.32
C GLY A 27 21.66 -17.87 -16.72
N ASP A 28 21.28 -19.13 -16.53
CA ASP A 28 19.93 -19.64 -16.82
C ASP A 28 18.88 -18.95 -15.94
N SER A 29 19.20 -18.69 -14.66
CA SER A 29 18.30 -17.98 -13.74
C SER A 29 18.12 -16.51 -14.13
N ALA A 30 19.18 -15.85 -14.58
CA ALA A 30 19.11 -14.49 -15.09
C ALA A 30 18.32 -14.39 -16.39
N ALA A 31 18.60 -15.28 -17.36
CA ALA A 31 17.86 -15.36 -18.60
C ALA A 31 16.36 -15.64 -18.37
N TRP A 32 16.06 -16.54 -17.43
CA TRP A 32 14.69 -16.80 -16.98
C TRP A 32 14.02 -15.54 -16.44
N LEU A 33 14.64 -14.84 -15.48
CA LEU A 33 14.08 -13.63 -14.89
C LEU A 33 13.79 -12.57 -15.96
N ILE A 34 14.78 -12.26 -16.81
CA ILE A 34 14.66 -11.27 -17.88
C ILE A 34 13.53 -11.66 -18.84
N SER A 35 13.48 -12.93 -19.26
CA SER A 35 12.42 -13.41 -20.16
C SER A 35 11.03 -13.33 -19.53
N GLN A 36 10.88 -13.66 -18.24
CA GLN A 36 9.60 -13.60 -17.57
C GLN A 36 9.13 -12.16 -17.33
N LEU A 37 10.04 -11.25 -16.98
CA LEU A 37 9.72 -9.83 -16.84
C LEU A 37 9.20 -9.25 -18.17
N ALA A 38 9.88 -9.56 -19.27
CA ALA A 38 9.45 -9.16 -20.62
C ALA A 38 8.09 -9.75 -21.01
N ARG A 39 7.90 -11.06 -20.82
CA ARG A 39 6.66 -11.76 -21.19
C ARG A 39 5.43 -11.28 -20.42
N ARG A 40 5.60 -10.89 -19.16
CA ARG A 40 4.51 -10.46 -18.27
C ARG A 40 4.39 -8.94 -18.15
N ASP A 41 5.13 -8.18 -18.95
CA ASP A 41 5.13 -6.71 -18.94
C ASP A 41 5.40 -6.11 -17.53
N LEU A 42 6.34 -6.73 -16.80
CA LEU A 42 6.68 -6.38 -15.42
C LEU A 42 7.74 -5.28 -15.37
N PHE A 43 7.32 -4.08 -15.78
CA PHE A 43 8.13 -2.87 -15.80
C PHE A 43 7.44 -1.71 -15.06
N PHE A 44 8.25 -0.79 -14.56
CA PHE A 44 7.83 0.54 -14.14
C PHE A 44 8.28 1.53 -15.22
N GLY A 45 7.35 1.91 -16.10
CA GLY A 45 7.72 2.54 -17.37
C GLY A 45 8.62 1.60 -18.16
N ASN A 46 9.84 2.02 -18.48
CA ASN A 46 10.83 1.18 -19.19
C ASN A 46 11.79 0.43 -18.26
N ARG A 47 11.69 0.62 -16.94
CA ARG A 47 12.61 0.01 -15.97
C ARG A 47 12.08 -1.36 -15.52
N PRO A 48 12.84 -2.46 -15.64
CA PRO A 48 12.40 -3.75 -15.13
C PRO A 48 12.16 -3.69 -13.62
N LEU A 49 11.10 -4.35 -13.15
CA LEU A 49 10.74 -4.32 -11.72
C LEU A 49 11.77 -5.03 -10.83
N CYS A 50 12.56 -5.96 -11.39
CA CYS A 50 13.58 -6.67 -10.65
C CYS A 50 14.84 -6.86 -11.50
N THR A 51 16.00 -6.60 -10.89
CA THR A 51 17.32 -6.78 -11.51
C THR A 51 18.24 -7.67 -10.68
N THR A 52 17.72 -8.29 -9.62
CA THR A 52 18.48 -9.13 -8.70
C THR A 52 17.94 -10.56 -8.72
N LEU A 53 18.85 -11.54 -8.66
CA LEU A 53 18.46 -12.95 -8.72
C LEU A 53 17.93 -13.50 -7.39
N ARG A 54 18.26 -12.86 -6.26
CA ARG A 54 17.89 -13.35 -4.93
C ARG A 54 16.65 -12.61 -4.41
N PRO A 55 15.53 -13.32 -4.12
CA PRO A 55 14.42 -12.73 -3.40
C PRO A 55 14.79 -12.43 -1.94
N ARG A 56 14.01 -11.59 -1.25
CA ARG A 56 14.21 -11.41 0.19
C ARG A 56 13.59 -12.59 0.95
N PHE A 57 14.40 -13.29 1.74
CA PHE A 57 13.92 -14.31 2.67
C PHE A 57 13.58 -13.69 4.02
N LEU A 58 12.47 -14.15 4.61
CA LEU A 58 12.07 -13.85 5.98
C LEU A 58 11.80 -15.18 6.68
N SER A 59 12.24 -15.32 7.93
CA SER A 59 11.78 -16.43 8.75
C SER A 59 10.32 -16.22 9.18
N PRO A 60 9.58 -17.28 9.51
CA PRO A 60 8.24 -17.13 10.08
C PRO A 60 8.19 -16.24 11.34
N GLY A 61 9.27 -16.26 12.14
CA GLY A 61 9.40 -15.39 13.32
C GLY A 61 9.55 -13.91 12.94
N GLN A 62 10.40 -13.60 11.95
CA GLN A 62 10.55 -12.23 11.44
C GLN A 62 9.26 -11.72 10.80
N GLN A 63 8.57 -12.56 10.04
CA GLN A 63 7.28 -12.21 9.44
C GLN A 63 6.23 -11.89 10.52
N ARG A 64 6.11 -12.73 11.56
CA ARG A 64 5.20 -12.49 12.68
C ARG A 64 5.55 -11.19 13.41
N PHE A 65 6.83 -10.96 13.68
CA PHE A 65 7.32 -9.73 14.28
C PHE A 65 6.89 -8.49 13.46
N LEU A 66 7.11 -8.51 12.15
CA LEU A 66 6.70 -7.42 11.26
C LEU A 66 5.18 -7.21 11.29
N TRP A 67 4.38 -8.28 11.22
CA TRP A 67 2.93 -8.20 11.26
C TRP A 67 2.41 -7.61 12.57
N ASP A 68 2.90 -8.09 13.71
CA ASP A 68 2.45 -7.64 15.02
C ASP A 68 2.75 -6.14 15.22
N ARG A 69 3.97 -5.71 14.85
CA ARG A 69 4.36 -4.30 14.96
C ARG A 69 3.65 -3.40 13.97
N CYS A 70 3.49 -3.82 12.71
CA CYS A 70 2.71 -3.07 11.73
C CYS A 70 1.25 -2.93 12.18
N ARG A 71 0.65 -3.95 12.80
CA ARG A 71 -0.71 -3.87 13.34
C ARG A 71 -0.83 -2.81 14.44
N THR A 72 0.12 -2.76 15.38
CA THR A 72 0.15 -1.71 16.41
C THR A 72 0.26 -0.31 15.79
N LEU A 73 1.15 -0.13 14.81
CA LEU A 73 1.34 1.17 14.15
C LEU A 73 0.13 1.61 13.32
N LEU A 74 -0.52 0.67 12.61
CA LEU A 74 -1.78 0.95 11.92
C LEU A 74 -2.89 1.35 12.91
N GLY A 75 -2.96 0.69 14.07
CA GLY A 75 -3.85 1.09 15.16
C GLY A 75 -3.58 2.52 15.64
N ALA A 76 -2.30 2.88 15.82
CA ALA A 76 -1.89 4.24 16.20
C ALA A 76 -2.31 5.28 15.14
N LEU A 77 -2.14 4.98 13.86
CA LEU A 77 -2.60 5.85 12.76
C LEU A 77 -4.11 6.03 12.77
N SER A 78 -4.89 4.98 13.05
CA SER A 78 -6.34 5.08 13.19
C SER A 78 -6.72 5.96 14.37
N VAL A 79 -6.11 5.78 15.54
CA VAL A 79 -6.34 6.64 16.72
C VAL A 79 -6.00 8.10 16.42
N ALA A 80 -4.87 8.36 15.77
CA ALA A 80 -4.46 9.71 15.39
C ALA A 80 -5.45 10.36 14.41
N PHE A 81 -5.99 9.59 13.47
CA PHE A 81 -7.04 10.07 12.57
C PHE A 81 -8.33 10.42 13.31
N GLU A 82 -8.84 9.53 14.16
CA GLU A 82 -10.05 9.80 14.94
C GLU A 82 -9.89 11.03 15.83
N ALA A 83 -8.73 11.18 16.48
CA ALA A 83 -8.41 12.35 17.28
C ALA A 83 -8.32 13.63 16.43
N ALA A 84 -7.78 13.56 15.21
CA ALA A 84 -7.76 14.68 14.29
C ALA A 84 -9.18 15.10 13.85
N MET A 85 -10.07 14.14 13.62
CA MET A 85 -11.45 14.42 13.24
C MET A 85 -12.26 15.02 14.40
N ALA A 86 -11.91 14.71 15.65
CA ALA A 86 -12.59 15.21 16.85
C ALA A 86 -12.01 16.54 17.38
N GLU A 87 -10.70 16.74 17.27
CA GLU A 87 -9.99 17.87 17.89
C GLU A 87 -9.30 18.75 16.82
N PRO A 88 -9.77 19.99 16.58
CA PRO A 88 -9.18 20.89 15.58
C PRO A 88 -7.68 21.17 15.80
N ALA A 89 -7.22 21.16 17.06
CA ALA A 89 -5.82 21.35 17.41
C ALA A 89 -4.93 20.20 16.91
N ILE A 90 -5.43 18.96 16.92
CA ILE A 90 -4.72 17.79 16.38
C ILE A 90 -4.80 17.81 14.86
N PHE A 91 -5.97 18.13 14.28
CA PHE A 91 -6.13 18.30 12.84
C PHE A 91 -5.10 19.27 12.24
N ALA A 92 -4.90 20.41 12.90
CA ALA A 92 -3.96 21.44 12.46
C ALA A 92 -2.50 20.93 12.35
N GLN A 93 -2.11 19.92 13.13
CA GLN A 93 -0.77 19.34 13.10
C GLN A 93 -0.49 18.61 11.78
N PHE A 94 -1.53 18.10 11.09
CA PHE A 94 -1.39 17.44 9.80
C PHE A 94 -1.11 18.41 8.64
N ARG A 95 -1.22 19.73 8.87
CA ARG A 95 -0.97 20.78 7.86
C ARG A 95 -1.76 20.52 6.58
N ALA A 96 -3.05 20.27 6.76
CA ALA A 96 -3.97 20.07 5.66
C ALA A 96 -4.07 21.34 4.79
N GLU A 97 -4.09 21.17 3.48
CA GLU A 97 -4.41 22.23 2.53
C GLU A 97 -5.91 22.57 2.60
N ALA A 98 -6.32 23.70 2.02
CA ALA A 98 -7.71 24.14 2.05
C ALA A 98 -8.67 23.10 1.44
N TRP A 99 -8.31 22.54 0.28
CA TRP A 99 -9.12 21.52 -0.37
C TRP A 99 -9.13 20.18 0.41
N GLU A 100 -8.04 19.83 1.09
CA GLU A 100 -7.98 18.64 1.96
C GLU A 100 -8.95 18.81 3.13
N SER A 101 -8.95 19.99 3.75
CA SER A 101 -9.84 20.35 4.86
C SER A 101 -11.31 20.39 4.45
N GLU A 102 -11.62 20.79 3.21
CA GLU A 102 -12.99 20.74 2.70
C GLU A 102 -13.45 19.30 2.42
N LEU A 103 -12.64 18.53 1.68
CA LEU A 103 -13.07 17.23 1.15
C LEU A 103 -12.98 16.09 2.18
N ILE A 104 -12.23 16.24 3.28
CA ILE A 104 -12.09 15.21 4.31
C ILE A 104 -13.43 14.83 4.97
N HIS A 105 -14.41 15.72 4.94
CA HIS A 105 -15.73 15.49 5.50
C HIS A 105 -16.63 14.63 4.61
N ALA A 106 -16.28 14.40 3.34
CA ALA A 106 -16.99 13.45 2.49
C ALA A 106 -16.89 12.04 3.11
N ASP A 107 -18.04 11.46 3.44
CA ASP A 107 -18.11 10.12 4.02
C ASP A 107 -17.90 9.07 2.93
N PRO A 108 -16.85 8.25 3.01
CA PRO A 108 -16.60 7.21 2.02
C PRO A 108 -17.59 6.03 2.11
N GLY A 109 -18.49 6.01 3.10
CA GLY A 109 -19.45 4.93 3.30
C GLY A 109 -18.83 3.65 3.87
N HIS A 110 -17.57 3.72 4.31
CA HIS A 110 -16.85 2.62 4.96
C HIS A 110 -16.07 3.13 6.18
N GLY A 111 -16.05 2.34 7.25
CA GLY A 111 -15.61 2.80 8.57
C GLY A 111 -14.10 3.11 8.73
N HIS A 112 -13.25 2.69 7.79
CA HIS A 112 -11.81 2.92 7.88
C HIS A 112 -11.34 3.99 6.87
N PRO A 113 -10.52 4.99 7.24
CA PRO A 113 -10.07 6.03 6.32
C PRO A 113 -9.09 5.51 5.25
N HIS A 114 -8.43 4.37 5.50
CA HIS A 114 -7.47 3.74 4.59
C HIS A 114 -7.66 2.21 4.56
N PRO A 115 -8.64 1.68 3.81
CA PRO A 115 -8.79 0.23 3.64
C PRO A 115 -7.54 -0.46 3.07
N LEU A 116 -6.76 0.29 2.28
CA LEU A 116 -5.47 -0.14 1.74
C LEU A 116 -4.35 0.75 2.29
N GLY A 117 -3.17 0.19 2.48
CA GLY A 117 -2.01 0.98 2.89
C GLY A 117 -0.72 0.18 2.78
N ARG A 118 0.40 0.89 2.81
CA ARG A 118 1.73 0.27 2.89
C ARG A 118 2.59 1.04 3.88
N ILE A 119 3.19 0.31 4.81
CA ILE A 119 4.28 0.84 5.64
C ILE A 119 5.57 0.55 4.90
N ASP A 120 6.29 1.61 4.55
CA ASP A 120 7.64 1.50 4.02
C ASP A 120 8.65 1.72 5.15
N ALA A 121 9.63 0.83 5.24
CA ALA A 121 10.56 0.78 6.36
C ALA A 121 11.89 0.11 6.00
N PHE A 122 12.93 0.51 6.73
CA PHE A 122 14.18 -0.24 6.79
C PHE A 122 14.09 -1.32 7.87
N PHE A 123 14.22 -2.58 7.47
CA PHE A 123 14.19 -3.72 8.40
C PHE A 123 15.60 -4.22 8.67
N ASN A 124 15.95 -4.31 9.95
CA ASN A 124 17.23 -4.83 10.44
C ASN A 124 17.37 -6.32 10.08
N PRO A 125 18.48 -6.75 9.43
CA PRO A 125 18.73 -8.15 9.11
C PRO A 125 18.66 -9.12 10.31
N THR A 126 19.01 -8.66 11.53
CA THR A 126 18.91 -9.49 12.75
C THR A 126 17.47 -9.83 13.12
N GLY A 127 16.49 -9.15 12.52
CA GLY A 127 15.08 -9.49 12.61
C GLY A 127 14.32 -8.91 13.80
N SER A 128 14.94 -8.02 14.58
CA SER A 128 14.38 -7.52 15.85
C SER A 128 13.90 -6.07 15.81
N SER A 129 14.13 -5.34 14.72
CA SER A 129 13.72 -3.94 14.59
C SER A 129 13.49 -3.51 13.14
N PHE A 130 12.63 -2.53 12.95
CA PHE A 130 12.55 -1.72 11.72
C PHE A 130 12.29 -0.27 12.07
N TRP A 131 12.59 0.60 11.11
CA TRP A 131 12.36 2.04 11.20
C TRP A 131 11.54 2.49 10.00
N LEU A 132 10.41 3.14 10.28
CA LEU A 132 9.52 3.67 9.27
C LEU A 132 10.22 4.75 8.46
N THR A 133 10.02 4.72 7.15
CA THR A 133 10.30 5.86 6.27
C THR A 133 9.03 6.64 5.99
N GLU A 134 7.92 5.95 5.77
CA GLU A 134 6.62 6.56 5.54
C GLU A 134 5.46 5.56 5.64
N PHE A 135 4.25 6.11 5.78
CA PHE A 135 3.00 5.41 5.56
C PHE A 135 2.35 5.89 4.25
N ASN A 136 2.12 4.96 3.35
CA ASN A 136 1.48 5.20 2.06
C ASN A 136 0.00 4.86 2.14
N GLY A 137 -0.81 5.88 2.43
CA GLY A 137 -2.27 5.81 2.52
C GLY A 137 -3.01 6.11 1.22
N GLU A 138 -2.36 6.70 0.21
CA GLU A 138 -2.97 6.90 -1.12
C GLU A 138 -2.65 5.73 -2.06
N THR A 139 -3.25 4.56 -1.80
CA THR A 139 -3.26 3.38 -2.70
C THR A 139 -1.91 3.06 -3.38
N PRO A 140 -0.90 2.62 -2.62
CA PRO A 140 0.42 2.38 -3.15
C PRO A 140 0.41 1.28 -4.22
N ALA A 141 1.20 1.45 -5.27
CA ALA A 141 1.49 0.42 -6.28
C ALA A 141 2.29 -0.75 -5.70
N GLY A 142 2.27 -1.91 -6.36
CA GLY A 142 3.25 -2.98 -6.18
C GLY A 142 2.69 -4.31 -5.67
N GLN A 143 1.42 -4.41 -5.28
CA GLN A 143 0.84 -5.66 -4.75
C GLN A 143 0.71 -6.72 -5.85
N ALA A 144 0.12 -6.36 -7.00
CA ALA A 144 0.01 -7.31 -8.11
C ALA A 144 1.39 -7.65 -8.67
N TYR A 145 2.29 -6.66 -8.75
CA TYR A 145 3.69 -6.89 -9.13
C TYR A 145 4.42 -7.85 -8.18
N SER A 146 4.26 -7.69 -6.87
CA SER A 146 4.91 -8.55 -5.87
C SER A 146 4.45 -10.00 -6.02
N ASP A 147 3.17 -10.21 -6.28
CA ASP A 147 2.63 -11.54 -6.53
C ASP A 147 3.20 -12.13 -7.84
N GLU A 148 3.23 -11.37 -8.93
CA GLU A 148 3.83 -11.86 -10.19
C GLU A 148 5.32 -12.18 -10.04
N LEU A 149 6.09 -11.33 -9.36
CA LEU A 149 7.50 -11.58 -9.06
C LEU A 149 7.68 -12.83 -8.19
N ALA A 150 6.83 -13.03 -7.19
CA ALA A 150 6.89 -14.22 -6.35
C ALA A 150 6.64 -15.51 -7.16
N GLU A 151 5.73 -15.51 -8.14
CA GLU A 151 5.57 -16.67 -9.06
C GLU A 151 6.82 -16.90 -9.92
N ILE A 152 7.44 -15.83 -10.43
CA ILE A 152 8.67 -15.93 -11.22
C ILE A 152 9.81 -16.51 -10.39
N PHE A 153 9.99 -16.05 -9.15
CA PHE A 153 11.01 -16.58 -8.25
C PHE A 153 10.76 -18.04 -7.89
N MET A 154 9.50 -18.44 -7.61
CA MET A 154 9.17 -19.83 -7.28
C MET A 154 9.48 -20.82 -8.42
N THR A 155 9.49 -20.34 -9.66
CA THR A 155 9.72 -21.16 -10.86
C THR A 155 11.11 -21.00 -11.45
N MET A 156 11.98 -20.21 -10.82
CA MET A 156 13.34 -19.96 -11.27
C MET A 156 14.25 -21.20 -11.10
N PRO A 157 15.22 -21.45 -12.02
CA PRO A 157 16.13 -22.60 -11.93
C PRO A 157 16.82 -22.75 -10.57
N VAL A 158 17.43 -21.68 -10.03
CA VAL A 158 18.07 -21.72 -8.70
C VAL A 158 17.09 -22.07 -7.58
N MET A 159 15.82 -21.61 -7.64
CA MET A 159 14.81 -21.92 -6.64
C MET A 159 14.50 -23.43 -6.62
N ARG A 160 14.49 -24.10 -7.78
CA ARG A 160 14.27 -25.56 -7.84
C ARG A 160 15.31 -26.33 -7.02
N SER A 161 16.58 -25.95 -7.13
CA SER A 161 17.65 -26.54 -6.31
C SER A 161 17.49 -26.16 -4.85
N PHE A 162 17.16 -24.90 -4.57
CA PHE A 162 17.01 -24.37 -3.22
C PHE A 162 15.92 -25.10 -2.42
N LEU A 163 14.80 -25.42 -3.07
CA LEU A 163 13.64 -26.13 -2.49
C LEU A 163 13.92 -27.58 -2.08
N GLN A 164 15.04 -28.17 -2.48
CA GLN A 164 15.44 -29.52 -2.03
C GLN A 164 15.74 -29.55 -0.53
N ASN A 165 16.27 -28.44 0.00
CA ASN A 165 16.71 -28.33 1.39
C ASN A 165 15.94 -27.25 2.18
N HIS A 166 15.12 -26.45 1.51
CA HIS A 166 14.38 -25.34 2.13
C HIS A 166 12.90 -25.40 1.80
N ARG A 167 12.07 -24.94 2.74
CA ARG A 167 10.64 -24.71 2.52
C ARG A 167 10.41 -23.21 2.36
N VAL A 168 9.90 -22.80 1.21
CA VAL A 168 9.65 -21.40 0.88
C VAL A 168 8.17 -21.22 0.55
N PHE A 169 7.56 -20.16 1.07
CA PHE A 169 6.16 -19.84 0.86
C PHE A 169 5.98 -18.42 0.32
N PRO A 170 5.18 -18.28 -0.76
CA PRO A 170 4.49 -17.09 -1.19
C PRO A 170 4.11 -16.05 -0.15
N LEU A 171 4.54 -14.79 -0.24
CA LEU A 171 3.70 -13.71 0.29
C LEU A 171 2.85 -13.16 -0.86
N ARG A 172 1.54 -13.44 -0.80
CA ARG A 172 0.54 -12.97 -1.76
C ARG A 172 -0.20 -11.78 -1.18
N SER A 173 -0.58 -10.82 -2.02
CA SER A 173 -1.14 -9.54 -1.59
C SER A 173 -2.32 -9.04 -2.41
N ARG A 174 -2.44 -9.43 -3.69
CA ARG A 174 -3.51 -8.92 -4.58
C ARG A 174 -4.93 -9.31 -4.12
N HIS A 175 -5.06 -10.45 -3.44
CA HIS A 175 -6.33 -10.90 -2.86
C HIS A 175 -6.82 -9.96 -1.74
N GLY A 176 -5.90 -9.40 -0.94
CA GLY A 176 -6.22 -8.42 0.09
C GLY A 176 -6.75 -7.11 -0.51
N VAL A 177 -6.21 -6.70 -1.67
CA VAL A 177 -6.71 -5.54 -2.42
C VAL A 177 -8.15 -5.78 -2.88
N MET A 178 -8.41 -6.92 -3.53
CA MET A 178 -9.77 -7.29 -3.94
C MET A 178 -10.74 -7.32 -2.76
N HIS A 179 -10.34 -7.93 -1.65
CA HIS A 179 -11.17 -8.03 -0.46
C HIS A 179 -11.50 -6.65 0.13
N ALA A 180 -10.55 -5.73 0.18
CA ALA A 180 -10.78 -4.37 0.66
C ALA A 180 -11.73 -3.59 -0.27
N LEU A 181 -11.57 -3.72 -1.60
CA LEU A 181 -12.46 -3.07 -2.57
C LEU A 181 -13.90 -3.57 -2.44
N LEU A 182 -14.09 -4.89 -2.34
CA LEU A 182 -15.42 -5.50 -2.22
C LEU A 182 -16.06 -5.20 -0.85
N THR A 183 -15.27 -5.22 0.23
CA THR A 183 -15.75 -4.85 1.57
C THR A 183 -16.21 -3.40 1.61
N ALA A 184 -15.46 -2.50 0.97
CA ALA A 184 -15.85 -1.08 0.86
C ALA A 184 -17.12 -0.90 0.00
N ALA A 185 -17.30 -1.72 -1.03
CA ALA A 185 -18.49 -1.68 -1.89
C ALA A 185 -19.77 -2.15 -1.20
N GLY A 186 -19.64 -3.09 -0.24
CA GLY A 186 -20.77 -3.78 0.39
C GLY A 186 -21.26 -5.02 -0.40
N PRO A 187 -22.20 -5.80 0.17
CA PRO A 187 -22.60 -7.12 -0.34
C PRO A 187 -23.31 -7.09 -1.69
N ASN A 188 -23.97 -5.97 -2.03
CA ASN A 188 -24.51 -5.70 -3.35
C ASN A 188 -23.91 -4.38 -3.79
N GLY A 189 -23.17 -4.35 -4.91
CA GLY A 189 -22.76 -3.08 -5.51
C GLY A 189 -23.98 -2.17 -5.72
N ARG A 190 -23.77 -0.87 -5.91
CA ARG A 190 -24.87 0.10 -6.08
C ARG A 190 -25.83 -0.26 -7.21
N SER A 191 -25.34 -1.01 -8.19
CA SER A 191 -26.10 -1.52 -9.33
C SER A 191 -26.91 -2.81 -9.06
N GLY A 192 -26.94 -3.34 -7.83
CA GLY A 192 -27.74 -4.51 -7.47
C GLY A 192 -27.15 -5.86 -7.89
N GLY A 193 -25.85 -5.90 -8.21
CA GLY A 193 -25.09 -7.08 -8.60
C GLY A 193 -23.62 -6.99 -8.20
N ALA A 194 -22.76 -7.78 -8.87
CA ALA A 194 -21.31 -7.68 -8.68
C ALA A 194 -20.84 -6.25 -9.05
N PRO A 195 -20.04 -5.58 -8.18
CA PRO A 195 -19.68 -4.19 -8.41
C PRO A 195 -18.77 -4.03 -9.62
N VAL A 196 -19.01 -2.98 -10.41
CA VAL A 196 -18.09 -2.52 -11.44
C VAL A 196 -16.99 -1.68 -10.78
N ILE A 197 -15.75 -2.14 -10.93
CA ILE A 197 -14.55 -1.50 -10.37
C ILE A 197 -13.91 -0.64 -11.46
N ALA A 198 -13.62 0.63 -11.16
CA ALA A 198 -12.77 1.47 -12.00
C ALA A 198 -11.42 1.70 -11.33
N ILE A 199 -10.34 1.33 -12.02
CA ILE A 199 -8.98 1.77 -11.70
C ILE A 199 -8.79 3.12 -12.39
N VAL A 200 -8.71 4.18 -11.61
CA VAL A 200 -8.65 5.55 -12.13
C VAL A 200 -7.26 6.13 -11.96
N ASP A 201 -6.58 6.41 -13.07
CA ASP A 201 -5.27 7.07 -13.14
C ASP A 201 -4.98 7.59 -14.56
N TRP A 202 -3.99 8.46 -14.70
CA TRP A 202 -3.62 9.02 -16.00
C TRP A 202 -3.06 7.96 -16.95
N ARG A 203 -3.31 8.11 -18.25
CA ARG A 203 -2.82 7.19 -19.29
C ARG A 203 -1.29 7.09 -19.33
N GLU A 204 -0.59 8.16 -18.97
CA GLU A 204 0.88 8.26 -19.02
C GLU A 204 1.61 7.62 -17.83
N VAL A 205 0.92 7.16 -16.78
CA VAL A 205 1.61 6.68 -15.58
C VAL A 205 2.43 5.40 -15.84
N PRO A 206 3.62 5.27 -15.22
CA PRO A 206 4.48 4.10 -15.41
C PRO A 206 3.93 2.79 -14.83
N THR A 207 2.81 2.84 -14.10
CA THR A 207 2.18 1.69 -13.43
C THR A 207 1.00 1.09 -14.21
N GLN A 208 0.80 1.50 -15.47
CA GLN A 208 -0.29 1.00 -16.32
C GLN A 208 -0.32 -0.53 -16.47
N SER A 209 0.84 -1.19 -16.47
CA SER A 209 0.90 -2.66 -16.52
C SER A 209 0.34 -3.30 -15.25
N GLU A 210 0.50 -2.69 -14.07
CA GLU A 210 -0.14 -3.18 -12.84
C GLU A 210 -1.67 -3.14 -12.93
N PHE A 211 -2.22 -2.10 -13.55
CA PHE A 211 -3.67 -1.97 -13.70
C PHE A 211 -4.23 -3.11 -14.55
N ARG A 212 -3.49 -3.53 -15.60
CA ARG A 212 -3.84 -4.69 -16.41
C ARG A 212 -3.82 -5.98 -15.60
N LEU A 213 -2.79 -6.19 -14.76
CA LEU A 213 -2.71 -7.35 -13.86
C LEU A 213 -3.91 -7.41 -12.90
N PHE A 214 -4.32 -6.28 -12.32
CA PHE A 214 -5.51 -6.23 -11.46
C PHE A 214 -6.79 -6.50 -12.24
N ARG A 215 -6.96 -5.91 -13.43
CA ARG A 215 -8.12 -6.16 -14.30
C ARG A 215 -8.24 -7.63 -14.66
N GLU A 216 -7.15 -8.27 -15.05
CA GLU A 216 -7.10 -9.70 -15.35
C GLU A 216 -7.40 -10.53 -14.10
N TYR A 217 -6.80 -10.19 -12.95
CA TYR A 217 -7.08 -10.87 -11.69
C TYR A 217 -8.55 -10.78 -11.29
N PHE A 218 -9.16 -9.59 -11.33
CA PHE A 218 -10.58 -9.40 -11.03
C PHE A 218 -11.48 -10.19 -11.99
N ALA A 219 -11.13 -10.25 -13.28
CA ALA A 219 -11.88 -11.03 -14.27
C ALA A 219 -11.91 -12.54 -13.94
N THR A 220 -10.87 -13.09 -13.30
CA THR A 220 -10.89 -14.51 -12.84
C THR A 220 -11.96 -14.80 -11.77
N TYR A 221 -12.49 -13.77 -11.13
CA TYR A 221 -13.61 -13.85 -10.18
C TYR A 221 -14.92 -13.31 -10.75
N GLY A 222 -14.99 -13.07 -12.06
CA GLY A 222 -16.19 -12.53 -12.72
C GLY A 222 -16.47 -11.04 -12.42
N LEU A 223 -15.50 -10.32 -11.83
CA LEU A 223 -15.64 -8.90 -11.54
C LEU A 223 -15.25 -8.07 -12.76
N ARG A 224 -16.14 -7.14 -13.15
CA ARG A 224 -15.86 -6.20 -14.23
C ARG A 224 -14.95 -5.09 -13.72
N CYS A 225 -13.83 -4.88 -14.41
CA CYS A 225 -12.87 -3.84 -14.09
C CYS A 225 -12.54 -2.97 -15.31
N LEU A 226 -12.70 -1.66 -15.16
CA LEU A 226 -12.33 -0.63 -16.14
C LEU A 226 -11.00 0.00 -15.71
N ILE A 227 -10.16 0.38 -16.68
CA ILE A 227 -9.01 1.25 -16.47
C ILE A 227 -9.38 2.56 -17.16
N VAL A 228 -9.45 3.65 -16.40
CA VAL A 228 -10.12 4.88 -16.81
C VAL A 228 -9.21 6.07 -16.53
N ASP A 229 -9.00 6.90 -17.54
CA ASP A 229 -8.37 8.21 -17.34
C ASP A 229 -9.36 9.14 -16.62
N PRO A 230 -8.94 9.96 -15.63
CA PRO A 230 -9.83 10.91 -14.99
C PRO A 230 -10.66 11.76 -15.97
N ASP A 231 -10.10 12.14 -17.12
CA ASP A 231 -10.78 12.94 -18.15
C ASP A 231 -11.96 12.22 -18.83
N GLU A 232 -12.05 10.90 -18.71
CA GLU A 232 -13.11 10.07 -19.29
C GLU A 232 -14.29 9.86 -18.34
N LEU A 233 -14.20 10.40 -17.11
CA LEU A 233 -15.24 10.25 -16.11
C LEU A 233 -16.36 11.27 -16.34
N GLU A 234 -17.58 10.77 -16.34
CA GLU A 234 -18.79 11.58 -16.43
C GLU A 234 -19.62 11.38 -15.16
N TYR A 235 -20.13 12.47 -14.60
CA TYR A 235 -21.03 12.43 -13.45
C TYR A 235 -22.34 13.14 -13.79
N GLY A 236 -23.45 12.40 -13.69
CA GLY A 236 -24.78 12.92 -13.97
C GLY A 236 -25.87 11.96 -13.49
N GLY A 237 -27.03 12.50 -13.12
CA GLY A 237 -28.17 11.68 -12.66
C GLY A 237 -27.85 10.82 -11.44
N GLY A 238 -26.94 11.28 -10.56
CA GLY A 238 -26.53 10.54 -9.36
C GLY A 238 -25.66 9.30 -9.63
N ARG A 239 -25.02 9.22 -10.80
CA ARG A 239 -24.16 8.09 -11.19
C ARG A 239 -22.86 8.57 -11.82
N LEU A 240 -21.74 7.99 -11.37
CA LEU A 240 -20.44 8.11 -12.03
C LEU A 240 -20.35 7.03 -13.12
N ALA A 241 -19.89 7.40 -14.30
CA ALA A 241 -19.72 6.48 -15.41
C ALA A 241 -18.45 6.79 -16.21
N ALA A 242 -17.99 5.80 -16.99
CA ALA A 242 -16.97 5.99 -18.02
C ALA A 242 -17.42 5.24 -19.28
N GLY A 243 -17.46 5.94 -20.42
CA GLY A 243 -17.94 5.36 -21.68
C GLY A 243 -19.36 4.77 -21.57
N GLY A 244 -20.24 5.42 -20.81
CA GLY A 244 -21.62 4.96 -20.57
C GLY A 244 -21.76 3.78 -19.59
N VAL A 245 -20.67 3.28 -19.01
CA VAL A 245 -20.71 2.18 -18.03
C VAL A 245 -20.73 2.75 -16.61
N PRO A 246 -21.77 2.49 -15.80
CA PRO A 246 -21.82 2.91 -14.41
C PRO A 246 -20.69 2.27 -13.58
N ILE A 247 -20.12 3.05 -12.67
CA ILE A 247 -19.03 2.66 -11.78
C ILE A 247 -19.57 2.60 -10.35
N ASP A 248 -19.39 1.47 -9.68
CA ASP A 248 -19.79 1.31 -8.28
C ASP A 248 -18.63 1.64 -7.32
N VAL A 249 -17.41 1.22 -7.69
CA VAL A 249 -16.21 1.32 -6.86
C VAL A 249 -15.07 1.93 -7.64
N VAL A 250 -14.43 2.95 -7.08
CA VAL A 250 -13.20 3.52 -7.61
C VAL A 250 -12.02 3.01 -6.80
N TYR A 251 -11.20 2.16 -7.43
CA TYR A 251 -9.84 1.90 -6.98
C TYR A 251 -8.96 3.07 -7.47
N LYS A 252 -9.01 4.17 -6.72
CA LYS A 252 -8.31 5.42 -7.02
C LYS A 252 -6.81 5.13 -7.05
N ARG A 253 -6.15 5.23 -8.20
CA ARG A 253 -4.68 5.18 -8.32
C ARG A 253 -4.07 6.56 -8.53
N VAL A 254 -4.86 7.47 -9.12
CA VAL A 254 -4.58 8.90 -9.23
C VAL A 254 -4.30 9.55 -7.87
N LEU A 255 -3.29 10.40 -7.81
CA LEU A 255 -2.98 11.20 -6.62
C LEU A 255 -3.98 12.35 -6.50
N LEU A 256 -4.55 12.54 -5.29
CA LEU A 256 -5.57 13.58 -5.09
C LEU A 256 -5.00 14.99 -5.33
N THR A 257 -3.77 15.26 -4.90
CA THR A 257 -3.10 16.54 -5.15
C THR A 257 -3.01 16.86 -6.64
N GLU A 258 -2.73 15.85 -7.48
CA GLU A 258 -2.62 16.04 -8.93
C GLU A 258 -4.00 16.23 -9.57
N LEU A 259 -4.98 15.39 -9.20
CA LEU A 259 -6.35 15.50 -9.70
C LEU A 259 -6.93 16.90 -9.41
N ILE A 260 -6.82 17.35 -8.16
CA ILE A 260 -7.32 18.67 -7.74
C ILE A 260 -6.48 19.79 -8.36
N GLY A 261 -5.17 19.61 -8.51
CA GLY A 261 -4.31 20.59 -9.18
C GLY A 261 -4.67 20.80 -10.66
N ARG A 262 -5.03 19.73 -11.38
CA ARG A 262 -5.40 19.81 -12.80
C ARG A 262 -6.86 20.22 -13.03
N HIS A 263 -7.81 19.73 -12.23
CA HIS A 263 -9.25 19.89 -12.51
C HIS A 263 -10.05 20.60 -11.41
N GLY A 264 -9.43 20.89 -10.26
CA GLY A 264 -10.12 21.45 -9.10
C GLY A 264 -11.14 20.50 -8.47
N MET A 265 -11.94 21.04 -7.55
CA MET A 265 -12.91 20.25 -6.76
C MET A 265 -14.24 19.99 -7.48
N GLN A 266 -14.42 20.52 -8.70
CA GLN A 266 -15.63 20.32 -9.52
C GLN A 266 -15.52 19.11 -10.46
N HIS A 267 -14.42 18.36 -10.38
CA HIS A 267 -14.22 17.17 -11.19
C HIS A 267 -15.29 16.09 -10.92
N PRO A 268 -15.80 15.37 -11.94
CA PRO A 268 -16.82 14.32 -11.80
C PRO A 268 -16.59 13.32 -10.67
N LEU A 269 -15.36 12.80 -10.53
CA LEU A 269 -14.99 11.90 -9.44
C LEU A 269 -15.19 12.52 -8.05
N VAL A 270 -14.85 13.81 -7.90
CA VAL A 270 -14.94 14.52 -6.62
C VAL A 270 -16.40 14.73 -6.25
N LEU A 271 -17.20 15.21 -7.19
CA LEU A 271 -18.65 15.42 -7.02
C LEU A 271 -19.37 14.11 -6.67
N ALA A 272 -19.13 13.06 -7.46
CA ALA A 272 -19.72 11.74 -7.22
C ALA A 272 -19.36 11.17 -5.85
N THR A 273 -18.11 11.39 -5.39
CA THR A 273 -17.69 10.92 -4.07
C THR A 273 -18.36 11.73 -2.96
N ARG A 274 -18.43 13.06 -3.07
CA ARG A 274 -19.06 13.94 -2.08
C ARG A 274 -20.55 13.66 -1.91
N GLU A 275 -21.24 13.37 -3.00
CA GLU A 275 -22.66 13.05 -3.00
C GLU A 275 -22.93 11.58 -2.64
N GLY A 276 -21.89 10.79 -2.38
CA GLY A 276 -22.02 9.38 -2.10
C GLY A 276 -22.71 8.64 -3.24
N ALA A 277 -22.39 8.98 -4.50
CA ALA A 277 -22.85 8.31 -5.71
C ALA A 277 -21.93 7.16 -6.13
N VAL A 278 -20.69 7.15 -5.65
CA VAL A 278 -19.68 6.11 -5.88
C VAL A 278 -18.90 5.82 -4.60
N THR A 279 -18.41 4.61 -4.42
CA THR A 279 -17.48 4.30 -3.33
C THR A 279 -16.05 4.49 -3.81
N MET A 280 -15.39 5.57 -3.38
CA MET A 280 -13.97 5.77 -3.63
C MET A 280 -13.12 5.19 -2.50
N VAL A 281 -12.48 4.05 -2.76
CA VAL A 281 -11.61 3.39 -1.77
C VAL A 281 -10.35 4.22 -1.58
N ASN A 282 -9.97 4.42 -0.31
CA ASN A 282 -8.92 5.36 0.08
C ASN A 282 -9.18 6.77 -0.46
N GLY A 283 -10.39 7.28 -0.25
CA GLY A 283 -10.80 8.63 -0.64
C GLY A 283 -10.10 9.75 0.13
N PHE A 284 -10.75 10.91 0.25
CA PHE A 284 -10.11 12.13 0.78
C PHE A 284 -9.54 11.98 2.20
N ARG A 285 -10.21 11.20 3.07
CA ARG A 285 -9.74 10.90 4.43
C ARG A 285 -8.37 10.21 4.46
N ALA A 286 -8.04 9.40 3.45
CA ALA A 286 -6.76 8.69 3.38
C ALA A 286 -5.57 9.65 3.20
N LYS A 287 -5.81 10.84 2.61
CA LYS A 287 -4.79 11.84 2.35
C LYS A 287 -4.12 12.34 3.63
N LEU A 288 -4.91 12.53 4.69
CA LEU A 288 -4.44 13.08 5.96
C LEU A 288 -3.28 12.26 6.54
N LEU A 289 -3.45 10.93 6.58
CA LEU A 289 -2.46 10.02 7.16
C LEU A 289 -1.27 9.74 6.23
N HIS A 290 -1.42 9.95 4.92
CA HIS A 290 -0.34 9.78 3.94
C HIS A 290 0.76 10.85 4.09
N LYS A 291 0.45 12.03 4.65
CA LYS A 291 1.42 13.12 4.85
C LYS A 291 2.46 12.71 5.89
N LYS A 292 3.72 13.12 5.73
CA LYS A 292 4.79 12.88 6.74
C LYS A 292 4.46 13.48 8.11
N ALA A 293 3.57 14.47 8.15
CA ALA A 293 3.01 15.02 9.38
C ALA A 293 2.32 13.96 10.26
N SER A 294 1.82 12.85 9.70
CA SER A 294 1.29 11.74 10.49
C SER A 294 2.34 11.13 11.41
N LEU A 295 3.59 10.97 10.95
CA LEU A 295 4.70 10.50 11.80
C LEU A 295 5.07 11.52 12.87
N ALA A 296 4.95 12.82 12.56
CA ALA A 296 5.11 13.87 13.56
C ALA A 296 4.04 13.75 14.65
N VAL A 297 2.76 13.62 14.26
CA VAL A 297 1.64 13.45 15.20
C VAL A 297 1.84 12.24 16.09
N LEU A 298 2.24 11.09 15.54
CA LEU A 298 2.49 9.88 16.33
C LEU A 298 3.63 10.06 17.34
N SER A 299 4.73 10.70 16.94
CA SER A 299 5.94 10.79 17.78
C SER A 299 6.02 12.03 18.67
N ASP A 300 5.09 12.98 18.56
CA ASP A 300 5.06 14.23 19.35
C ASP A 300 4.52 13.99 20.76
N GLU A 301 5.28 14.45 21.77
CA GLU A 301 4.97 14.29 23.18
C GLU A 301 3.61 14.91 23.56
N ARG A 302 3.17 15.95 22.84
CA ARG A 302 1.86 16.59 23.07
C ARG A 302 0.69 15.64 22.83
N ASN A 303 0.90 14.61 22.00
CA ASN A 303 -0.12 13.64 21.61
C ASN A 303 -0.01 12.32 22.37
N ALA A 304 0.94 12.18 23.31
CA ALA A 304 1.16 10.92 24.02
C ALA A 304 -0.11 10.40 24.74
N ARG A 305 -0.97 11.33 25.21
CA ARG A 305 -2.26 11.03 25.85
C ARG A 305 -3.26 10.26 24.97
N LEU A 306 -3.06 10.24 23.64
CA LEU A 306 -3.94 9.55 22.71
C LEU A 306 -3.72 8.03 22.74
N PHE A 307 -2.54 7.58 23.17
CA PHE A 307 -2.08 6.23 22.97
C PHE A 307 -1.90 5.50 24.31
N ASP A 308 -2.20 4.22 24.34
CA ASP A 308 -1.87 3.36 25.48
C ASP A 308 -0.37 3.06 25.55
N THR A 309 0.07 2.49 26.67
CA THR A 309 1.48 2.19 26.93
C THR A 309 2.10 1.27 25.87
N GLU A 310 1.35 0.29 25.37
CA GLU A 310 1.85 -0.64 24.34
C GLU A 310 2.06 0.09 23.00
N THR A 311 1.12 0.94 22.63
CA THR A 311 1.18 1.75 21.40
C THR A 311 2.30 2.77 21.47
N LEU A 312 2.48 3.48 22.60
CA LEU A 312 3.59 4.40 22.82
C LEU A 312 4.95 3.70 22.70
N ALA A 313 5.08 2.50 23.27
CA ALA A 313 6.31 1.70 23.13
C ALA A 313 6.56 1.30 21.67
N GLY A 314 5.50 0.91 20.93
CA GLY A 314 5.59 0.60 19.51
C GLY A 314 5.99 1.79 18.64
N ILE A 315 5.41 2.97 18.91
CA ILE A 315 5.77 4.24 18.25
C ILE A 315 7.23 4.56 18.51
N SER A 316 7.66 4.58 19.78
CA SER A 316 9.04 4.91 20.17
C SER A 316 10.07 3.97 19.54
N ALA A 317 9.74 2.68 19.40
CA ALA A 317 10.64 1.68 18.81
C ALA A 317 10.78 1.77 17.28
N HIS A 318 9.77 2.25 16.56
CA HIS A 318 9.67 2.06 15.11
C HIS A 318 9.41 3.34 14.30
N VAL A 319 8.86 4.39 14.91
CA VAL A 319 8.66 5.70 14.28
C VAL A 319 9.87 6.57 14.58
N PRO A 320 10.62 7.04 13.56
CA PRO A 320 11.68 8.01 13.79
C PRO A 320 11.13 9.27 14.46
N TRP A 321 11.89 9.86 15.37
CA TRP A 321 11.53 11.15 15.94
C TRP A 321 11.34 12.18 14.83
N THR A 322 10.11 12.66 14.73
CA THR A 322 9.67 13.52 13.65
C THR A 322 8.92 14.68 14.26
N ARG A 323 9.18 15.90 13.80
CA ARG A 323 8.50 17.10 14.30
C ARG A 323 8.11 18.00 13.15
N VAL A 324 7.01 18.72 13.35
CA VAL A 324 6.69 19.89 12.55
C VAL A 324 7.62 21.02 13.00
N VAL A 325 8.30 21.67 12.05
CA VAL A 325 9.19 22.79 12.37
C VAL A 325 8.37 23.99 12.80
N GLU A 326 8.49 24.37 14.07
CA GLU A 326 7.84 25.53 14.67
C GLU A 326 8.67 26.09 15.82
N ALA A 327 8.41 27.34 16.22
CA ALA A 327 9.14 28.00 17.30
C ALA A 327 8.71 27.47 18.67
N ARG A 328 9.23 26.29 19.07
CA ARG A 328 9.03 25.67 20.39
C ARG A 328 10.20 24.77 20.76
N LYS A 329 10.28 24.40 22.04
CA LYS A 329 11.06 23.24 22.51
C LYS A 329 10.23 21.97 22.43
N THR A 330 10.91 20.84 22.31
CA THR A 330 10.30 19.51 22.26
C THR A 330 11.21 18.47 22.88
N GLU A 331 10.71 17.27 23.13
CA GLU A 331 11.46 16.22 23.81
C GLU A 331 12.13 15.27 22.83
N TRP A 332 13.43 15.02 23.01
CA TRP A 332 14.17 13.93 22.37
C TRP A 332 14.89 13.11 23.42
N ARG A 333 14.49 11.84 23.59
CA ARG A 333 15.09 10.91 24.57
C ARG A 333 15.11 11.45 26.01
N GLY A 334 14.05 12.16 26.42
CA GLY A 334 13.96 12.76 27.76
C GLY A 334 14.69 14.10 27.91
N GLU A 335 15.28 14.65 26.85
CA GLU A 335 15.95 15.95 26.85
C GLU A 335 15.16 16.98 26.03
N ASP A 336 15.09 18.21 26.55
CA ASP A 336 14.52 19.36 25.82
C ASP A 336 15.46 19.81 24.70
N VAL A 337 14.99 19.80 23.45
CA VAL A 337 15.71 20.25 22.24
C VAL A 337 15.00 21.37 21.50
#